data_AF-A0A7X3PUM0-F1
#
_entry.id   AF-A0A7X3PUM0-F1
#
_cell.length_a   1.000
_cell.length_b   1.000
_cell.length_c   1.000
_cell.angle_alpha   90.00
_cell.angle_beta   90.00
_cell.angle_gamma   90.00
#
_symmetry.space_group_name_H-M   'P 1'
#
loop_
_entity.id
_entity.type
_entity.pdbx_description
1 polymer ?
#
loop_
_entity_poly.entity_id
_entity_poly.type
_entity_poly.pdbx_seq_one_letter_code
_entity_poly.pdbx_strand_id
1 'polypeptide(L)'
;MTLLGILALGNVGSVWAAAVCSDTPGVGDWILCEENDDSLLQIDARGVTIETTSSNTHGVRSRHTGTGNSAIVVRTAPDPQNPGLVKLSTITTGGNDAHGIYGHRSGGSGLVQINVNKAKITTTGLQADGVNGLFQGDGIFRTTVRDSSIVAQGQRSASIFGRHFKSGHIQINVRNTKIETRSTAVDSDGRTTAHGIWGWISRPEGTGNIDIDVLGGLFETAGTVSHSIVGQHPGTGDVEMDILLDASVVTEGRQAYGILGWQQQNGSVDLNIRGTTVNTKSTQVGTNGRTSAHGIFGVVQNPANTGDLAIKVQDSSIETAGIASNGVYGLN
;
A
#
# COMPACT_ATOMS: atom_id res chain seq x y z
N MET A 1 -24.37 24.83 -0.66
CA MET A 1 -23.12 24.10 -0.40
C MET A 1 -22.80 24.34 1.06
N THR A 2 -23.16 23.41 1.94
CA THR A 2 -23.16 23.64 3.39
C THR A 2 -21.76 23.38 3.92
N LEU A 3 -21.02 24.44 4.20
CA LEU A 3 -19.73 24.40 4.86
C LEU A 3 -19.97 24.12 6.35
N LEU A 4 -19.58 22.94 6.83
CA LEU A 4 -19.58 22.61 8.25
C LEU A 4 -18.12 22.66 8.74
N GLY A 5 -17.73 23.79 9.32
CA GLY A 5 -16.42 23.95 9.97
C GLY A 5 -16.54 23.62 11.46
N ILE A 6 -15.63 22.81 11.99
CA ILE A 6 -15.48 22.60 13.44
C ILE A 6 -13.99 22.78 13.79
N LEU A 7 -13.75 23.61 14.80
CA LEU A 7 -12.46 23.91 15.39
C LEU A 7 -12.25 22.99 16.60
N ALA A 8 -11.12 22.29 16.69
CA ALA A 8 -10.68 21.63 17.93
C ALA A 8 -9.35 22.22 18.39
N LEU A 9 -9.38 22.96 19.50
CA LEU A 9 -8.20 23.40 20.23
C LEU A 9 -8.14 22.62 21.55
N GLY A 10 -7.06 21.85 21.74
CA GLY A 10 -6.63 21.27 23.02
C GLY A 10 -7.11 19.85 23.32
N ASN A 11 -6.16 18.96 23.63
CA ASN A 11 -6.30 17.62 24.26
C ASN A 11 -7.69 16.96 24.12
N VAL A 12 -8.00 16.44 22.92
CA VAL A 12 -9.20 15.63 22.71
C VAL A 12 -8.83 14.28 22.12
N GLY A 13 -9.05 13.23 22.89
CA GLY A 13 -9.15 11.89 22.35
C GLY A 13 -10.34 11.80 21.40
N SER A 14 -10.06 11.52 20.12
CA SER A 14 -11.00 11.30 19.01
C SER A 14 -11.73 12.54 18.45
N VAL A 15 -11.37 12.92 17.21
CA VAL A 15 -12.09 13.90 16.38
C VAL A 15 -13.06 13.16 15.45
N TRP A 16 -14.34 13.54 15.48
CA TRP A 16 -15.41 12.97 14.66
C TRP A 16 -15.80 13.98 13.56
N ALA A 17 -15.30 13.74 12.34
CA ALA A 17 -15.64 14.39 11.06
C ALA A 17 -16.11 15.86 11.07
N ALA A 18 -15.16 16.79 11.23
CA ALA A 18 -14.95 17.97 10.36
C ALA A 18 -13.53 18.47 10.69
N ALA A 19 -12.63 18.51 9.70
CA ALA A 19 -11.21 18.74 9.90
C ALA A 19 -10.92 20.13 10.51
N VAL A 20 -9.97 20.21 11.45
CA VAL A 20 -8.66 20.91 11.33
C VAL A 20 -7.81 20.53 12.55
N CYS A 21 -6.58 20.03 12.35
CA CYS A 21 -5.49 20.31 13.29
C CYS A 21 -4.26 20.84 12.53
N SER A 22 -4.00 22.16 12.73
CA SER A 22 -2.81 22.99 12.39
C SER A 22 -2.84 23.88 11.12
N ASP A 23 -2.15 25.03 11.24
CA ASP A 23 -2.46 26.36 10.68
C ASP A 23 -1.82 26.66 9.32
N THR A 24 -2.50 26.41 8.20
CA THR A 24 -2.40 27.23 6.97
C THR A 24 -3.44 26.78 5.93
N PRO A 25 -4.33 27.67 5.45
CA PRO A 25 -5.40 27.28 4.53
C PRO A 25 -4.89 27.13 3.09
N GLY A 26 -4.95 25.91 2.56
CA GLY A 26 -4.85 25.61 1.12
C GLY A 26 -6.15 25.01 0.61
N VAL A 27 -6.67 25.57 -0.48
CA VAL A 27 -7.97 25.24 -1.11
C VAL A 27 -8.06 23.75 -1.48
N GLY A 28 -9.03 23.03 -0.91
CA GLY A 28 -9.42 21.65 -1.26
C GLY A 28 -10.16 20.96 -0.11
N ASP A 29 -11.08 20.04 -0.42
CA ASP A 29 -11.74 19.21 0.59
C ASP A 29 -10.78 18.08 1.02
N TRP A 30 -9.95 18.30 2.05
CA TRP A 30 -9.04 17.27 2.58
C TRP A 30 -9.08 17.26 4.11
N ILE A 31 -8.70 16.11 4.69
CA ILE A 31 -8.61 15.94 6.15
C ILE A 31 -7.14 15.81 6.54
N LEU A 32 -6.63 16.74 7.34
CA LEU A 32 -5.29 16.68 7.92
C LEU A 32 -5.35 16.79 9.44
N CYS A 33 -4.56 15.94 10.08
CA CYS A 33 -4.13 16.15 11.45
C CYS A 33 -2.60 16.04 11.52
N GLU A 34 -1.98 16.96 12.24
CA GLU A 34 -0.57 16.89 12.63
C GLU A 34 -0.47 16.90 14.15
N GLU A 35 0.37 16.02 14.71
CA GLU A 35 0.62 15.92 16.15
C GLU A 35 2.13 15.78 16.39
N ASN A 36 2.63 16.51 17.39
CA ASN A 36 4.04 16.55 17.73
C ASN A 36 4.33 15.97 19.12
N ASP A 37 3.29 15.74 19.93
CA ASP A 37 3.43 15.22 21.28
C ASP A 37 3.21 13.69 21.33
N ASP A 38 3.25 13.11 22.53
CA ASP A 38 3.08 11.67 22.75
C ASP A 38 1.60 11.21 22.75
N SER A 39 0.70 12.09 22.32
CA SER A 39 -0.75 11.83 22.29
C SER A 39 -1.16 10.93 21.11
N LEU A 40 -2.36 10.34 21.25
CA LEU A 40 -3.01 9.63 20.15
C LEU A 40 -3.59 10.65 19.14
N LEU A 41 -3.13 10.57 17.89
CA LEU A 41 -3.79 11.22 16.76
C LEU A 41 -4.79 10.25 16.14
N GLN A 42 -6.07 10.64 16.06
CA GLN A 42 -7.10 9.80 15.44
C GLN A 42 -7.98 10.58 14.45
N ILE A 43 -8.10 10.05 13.23
CA ILE A 43 -9.00 10.52 12.17
C ILE A 43 -10.04 9.43 11.90
N ASP A 44 -11.34 9.75 11.94
CA ASP A 44 -12.43 8.86 11.52
C ASP A 44 -13.30 9.53 10.45
N ALA A 45 -13.08 9.17 9.18
CA ALA A 45 -13.79 9.68 8.02
C ALA A 45 -14.89 8.69 7.58
N ARG A 46 -16.15 9.13 7.62
CA ARG A 46 -17.32 8.27 7.38
C ARG A 46 -18.24 8.84 6.30
N GLY A 47 -18.51 8.05 5.26
CA GLY A 47 -19.37 8.46 4.15
C GLY A 47 -18.94 9.77 3.49
N VAL A 48 -17.63 10.04 3.48
CA VAL A 48 -17.07 11.29 2.93
C VAL A 48 -16.97 11.21 1.41
N THR A 49 -17.00 12.36 0.76
CA THR A 49 -16.61 12.49 -0.65
C THR A 49 -15.51 13.53 -0.70
N ILE A 50 -14.32 13.13 -1.10
CA ILE A 50 -13.11 13.95 -1.11
C ILE A 50 -12.54 13.96 -2.53
N GLU A 51 -12.26 15.14 -3.07
CA GLU A 51 -11.62 15.32 -4.36
C GLU A 51 -10.47 16.33 -4.23
N THR A 52 -9.26 15.91 -4.61
CA THR A 52 -8.08 16.78 -4.61
C THR A 52 -7.36 16.69 -5.95
N THR A 53 -6.84 17.82 -6.45
CA THR A 53 -6.15 17.86 -7.77
C THR A 53 -4.77 18.51 -7.72
N SER A 54 -4.44 19.16 -6.61
CA SER A 54 -3.18 19.88 -6.43
C SER A 54 -2.06 18.93 -5.99
N SER A 55 -0.82 19.24 -6.36
CA SER A 55 0.33 18.44 -5.93
C SER A 55 0.42 18.40 -4.39
N ASN A 56 0.78 17.24 -3.84
CA ASN A 56 0.94 17.01 -2.39
C ASN A 56 -0.34 17.32 -1.57
N THR A 57 -1.53 17.27 -2.18
CA THR A 57 -2.81 17.38 -1.48
C THR A 57 -3.50 16.02 -1.38
N HIS A 58 -3.31 15.36 -0.25
CA HIS A 58 -3.85 14.01 -0.01
C HIS A 58 -5.33 14.08 0.37
N GLY A 59 -6.07 12.99 0.18
CA GLY A 59 -7.46 12.95 0.60
C GLY A 59 -7.61 12.97 2.13
N VAL A 60 -6.98 12.01 2.80
CA VAL A 60 -6.91 11.93 4.27
C VAL A 60 -5.46 11.76 4.70
N ARG A 61 -4.95 12.61 5.58
CA ARG A 61 -3.56 12.60 6.03
C ARG A 61 -3.44 12.70 7.54
N SER A 62 -2.58 11.85 8.12
CA SER A 62 -2.05 12.04 9.46
C SER A 62 -0.54 12.25 9.39
N ARG A 63 -0.01 13.22 10.14
CA ARG A 63 1.44 13.33 10.37
C ARG A 63 1.71 13.28 11.87
N HIS A 64 2.62 12.42 12.30
CA HIS A 64 3.02 12.32 13.71
C HIS A 64 4.54 12.41 13.85
N THR A 65 5.03 13.18 14.83
CA THR A 65 6.47 13.35 15.08
C THR A 65 6.94 12.89 16.46
N GLY A 66 6.02 12.72 17.42
CA GLY A 66 6.28 12.23 18.78
C GLY A 66 6.24 10.71 18.92
N THR A 67 6.05 10.20 20.15
CA THR A 67 6.00 8.74 20.42
C THR A 67 4.58 8.16 20.47
N GLY A 68 3.57 9.02 20.38
CA GLY A 68 2.16 8.63 20.35
C GLY A 68 1.76 7.88 19.08
N ASN A 69 0.60 7.23 19.11
CA ASN A 69 0.08 6.49 17.97
C ASN A 69 -0.70 7.40 17.01
N SER A 70 -0.74 7.04 15.73
CA SER A 70 -1.65 7.63 14.74
C SER A 70 -2.61 6.57 14.22
N ALA A 71 -3.89 6.91 14.11
CA ALA A 71 -4.92 6.04 13.54
C ALA A 71 -5.78 6.81 12.54
N ILE A 72 -5.82 6.34 11.29
CA ILE A 72 -6.77 6.77 10.27
C ILE A 72 -7.80 5.67 10.06
N VAL A 73 -9.08 6.01 10.14
CA VAL A 73 -10.20 5.12 9.85
C VAL A 73 -11.04 5.74 8.75
N VAL A 74 -11.21 5.03 7.63
CA VAL A 74 -12.08 5.44 6.51
C VAL A 74 -13.13 4.37 6.28
N ARG A 75 -14.41 4.74 6.37
CA ARG A 75 -15.53 3.79 6.30
C ARG A 75 -16.85 4.37 5.81
N THR A 76 -17.87 3.52 5.70
CA THR A 76 -19.24 3.96 5.40
C THR A 76 -19.90 4.73 6.54
N ALA A 77 -20.88 5.56 6.21
CA ALA A 77 -21.85 6.14 7.15
C ALA A 77 -23.28 5.71 6.77
N PRO A 78 -24.26 5.74 7.70
CA PRO A 78 -25.67 5.69 7.32
C PRO A 78 -26.01 6.80 6.31
N ASP A 79 -26.83 6.51 5.30
CA ASP A 79 -27.30 7.52 4.36
C ASP A 79 -28.47 8.32 5.00
N PRO A 80 -28.30 9.64 5.25
CA PRO A 80 -29.35 10.45 5.86
C PRO A 80 -30.55 10.69 4.95
N GLN A 81 -30.38 10.55 3.62
CA GLN A 81 -31.45 10.75 2.64
C GLN A 81 -32.23 9.46 2.37
N ASN A 82 -31.61 8.30 2.60
CA ASN A 82 -32.19 6.99 2.33
C ASN A 82 -32.01 6.06 3.55
N PRO A 83 -32.89 6.15 4.56
CA PRO A 83 -32.81 5.30 5.75
C PRO A 83 -32.74 3.81 5.38
N GLY A 84 -31.72 3.12 5.88
CA GLY A 84 -31.44 1.71 5.56
C GLY A 84 -30.34 1.50 4.51
N LEU A 85 -29.91 2.56 3.80
CA LEU A 85 -28.74 2.52 2.94
C LEU A 85 -27.49 3.04 3.65
N VAL A 86 -26.32 2.67 3.11
CA VAL A 86 -25.01 3.17 3.55
C VAL A 86 -24.41 4.07 2.48
N LYS A 87 -23.91 5.23 2.90
CA LYS A 87 -23.09 6.10 2.08
C LYS A 87 -21.64 5.63 2.13
N LEU A 88 -21.09 5.27 0.97
CA LEU A 88 -19.69 4.91 0.80
C LEU A 88 -18.79 6.13 1.01
N SER A 89 -17.60 5.92 1.55
CA SER A 89 -16.53 6.92 1.46
C SER A 89 -15.89 6.84 0.07
N THR A 90 -15.81 7.98 -0.62
CA THR A 90 -15.17 8.11 -1.93
C THR A 90 -14.05 9.14 -1.84
N ILE A 91 -12.84 8.76 -2.25
CA ILE A 91 -11.66 9.61 -2.23
C ILE A 91 -11.04 9.59 -3.62
N THR A 92 -10.89 10.75 -4.25
CA THR A 92 -10.26 10.92 -5.55
C THR A 92 -9.12 11.92 -5.44
N THR A 93 -7.91 11.55 -5.86
CA THR A 93 -6.74 12.45 -5.85
C THR A 93 -6.02 12.44 -7.19
N GLY A 94 -5.72 13.62 -7.72
CA GLY A 94 -5.13 13.78 -9.06
C GLY A 94 -3.78 14.49 -9.10
N GLY A 95 -3.36 15.11 -8.00
CA GLY A 95 -2.10 15.85 -7.95
C GLY A 95 -0.86 14.97 -7.88
N ASN A 96 0.29 15.49 -8.31
CA ASN A 96 1.58 14.80 -8.11
C ASN A 96 1.85 14.60 -6.61
N ASP A 97 2.26 13.41 -6.20
CA ASP A 97 2.47 13.02 -4.79
C ASP A 97 1.20 13.15 -3.92
N ALA A 98 0.01 13.17 -4.54
CA ALA A 98 -1.27 13.27 -3.84
C ALA A 98 -1.86 11.89 -3.56
N HIS A 99 -1.47 11.24 -2.47
CA HIS A 99 -2.05 9.94 -2.06
C HIS A 99 -3.53 10.05 -1.62
N GLY A 100 -4.30 8.97 -1.77
CA GLY A 100 -5.68 8.92 -1.29
C GLY A 100 -5.75 9.00 0.23
N ILE A 101 -5.06 8.09 0.92
CA ILE A 101 -4.90 8.09 2.37
C ILE A 101 -3.40 8.03 2.70
N TYR A 102 -2.92 8.90 3.58
CA TYR A 102 -1.51 9.02 3.91
C TYR A 102 -1.24 9.06 5.42
N GLY A 103 -0.59 8.02 5.93
CA GLY A 103 -0.06 7.98 7.28
C GLY A 103 1.44 8.25 7.28
N HIS A 104 1.86 9.39 7.82
CA HIS A 104 3.27 9.78 7.87
C HIS A 104 3.78 9.86 9.31
N ARG A 105 4.86 9.16 9.60
CA ARG A 105 5.66 9.32 10.81
C ARG A 105 7.04 9.86 10.43
N SER A 106 7.30 11.14 10.70
CA SER A 106 8.60 11.76 10.35
C SER A 106 9.69 11.59 11.43
N GLY A 107 9.36 10.97 12.56
CA GLY A 107 10.28 10.72 13.68
C GLY A 107 9.62 9.94 14.82
N GLY A 108 10.34 9.79 15.93
CA GLY A 108 9.83 9.10 17.12
C GLY A 108 9.63 7.59 16.96
N SER A 109 8.82 7.02 17.85
CA SER A 109 8.41 5.61 17.83
C SER A 109 6.88 5.50 17.84
N GLY A 110 6.33 4.32 17.53
CA GLY A 110 4.90 4.04 17.73
C GLY A 110 4.19 3.46 16.51
N LEU A 111 2.87 3.39 16.58
CA LEU A 111 2.03 2.82 15.54
C LEU A 111 1.52 3.92 14.61
N VAL A 112 1.51 3.68 13.29
CA VAL A 112 0.58 4.35 12.37
C VAL A 112 -0.33 3.27 11.80
N GLN A 113 -1.61 3.36 12.13
CA GLN A 113 -2.62 2.43 11.70
C GLN A 113 -3.56 3.07 10.69
N ILE A 114 -3.78 2.42 9.55
CA ILE A 114 -4.77 2.84 8.55
C ILE A 114 -5.78 1.73 8.37
N ASN A 115 -7.04 1.97 8.73
CA ASN A 115 -8.14 1.04 8.53
C ASN A 115 -9.11 1.58 7.48
N VAL A 116 -9.24 0.87 6.36
CA VAL A 116 -10.15 1.20 5.26
C VAL A 116 -11.19 0.10 5.14
N ASN A 117 -12.46 0.47 5.17
CA ASN A 117 -13.56 -0.50 5.09
C ASN A 117 -14.69 0.02 4.21
N LYS A 118 -15.04 -0.70 3.14
CA LYS A 118 -16.13 -0.28 2.22
C LYS A 118 -15.92 1.13 1.68
N ALA A 119 -14.71 1.41 1.17
CA ALA A 119 -14.37 2.68 0.55
C ALA A 119 -14.01 2.50 -0.94
N LYS A 120 -14.18 3.58 -1.70
CA LYS A 120 -13.68 3.71 -3.07
C LYS A 120 -12.57 4.75 -3.08
N ILE A 121 -11.37 4.36 -3.51
CA ILE A 121 -10.21 5.25 -3.61
C ILE A 121 -9.72 5.25 -5.05
N THR A 122 -9.48 6.43 -5.61
CA THR A 122 -8.93 6.58 -6.96
C THR A 122 -7.82 7.62 -6.95
N THR A 123 -6.63 7.24 -7.39
CA THR A 123 -5.49 8.16 -7.49
C THR A 123 -4.96 8.15 -8.92
N THR A 124 -4.70 9.33 -9.49
CA THR A 124 -4.19 9.47 -10.87
C THR A 124 -2.92 10.31 -10.97
N GLY A 125 -2.46 10.85 -9.85
CA GLY A 125 -1.27 11.68 -9.79
C GLY A 125 0.02 10.93 -10.11
N LEU A 126 1.03 11.66 -10.60
CA LEU A 126 2.39 11.13 -10.63
C LEU A 126 2.80 10.79 -9.19
N GLN A 127 3.40 9.62 -8.95
CA GLN A 127 3.83 9.20 -7.60
C GLN A 127 2.68 9.15 -6.56
N ALA A 128 1.43 9.06 -7.00
CA ALA A 128 0.28 8.98 -6.10
C ALA A 128 -0.09 7.52 -5.82
N ASP A 129 -0.39 7.26 -4.56
CA ASP A 129 -0.74 5.92 -4.07
C ASP A 129 -2.15 5.93 -3.48
N GLY A 130 -2.85 4.80 -3.52
CA GLY A 130 -4.17 4.68 -2.91
C GLY A 130 -4.11 4.88 -1.39
N VAL A 131 -3.33 4.02 -0.73
CA VAL A 131 -3.04 4.06 0.70
C VAL A 131 -1.53 4.03 0.88
N ASN A 132 -0.97 5.03 1.55
CA ASN A 132 0.47 5.17 1.78
C ASN A 132 0.78 5.29 3.27
N GLY A 133 1.75 4.51 3.73
CA GLY A 133 2.39 4.65 5.03
C GLY A 133 3.88 4.95 4.88
N LEU A 134 4.35 6.08 5.42
CA LEU A 134 5.76 6.47 5.41
C LEU A 134 6.31 6.58 6.82
N PHE A 135 7.36 5.83 7.13
CA PHE A 135 7.99 5.78 8.46
C PHE A 135 9.46 6.12 8.41
N GLN A 136 9.81 7.28 8.97
CA GLN A 136 11.18 7.74 9.17
C GLN A 136 11.67 7.55 10.62
N GLY A 137 10.76 7.22 11.54
CA GLY A 137 11.04 6.81 12.92
C GLY A 137 11.07 5.29 13.09
N ASP A 138 11.11 4.83 14.34
CA ASP A 138 10.91 3.42 14.68
C ASP A 138 9.41 3.11 14.82
N GLY A 139 9.02 1.83 14.78
CA GLY A 139 7.67 1.41 15.18
C GLY A 139 6.97 0.45 14.24
N ILE A 140 5.66 0.60 14.08
CA ILE A 140 4.85 -0.33 13.28
C ILE A 140 3.97 0.45 12.32
N PHE A 141 4.08 0.15 11.03
CA PHE A 141 3.05 0.48 10.05
C PHE A 141 2.06 -0.66 9.99
N ARG A 142 0.78 -0.36 10.26
CA ARG A 142 -0.30 -1.34 10.07
C ARG A 142 -1.34 -0.77 9.15
N THR A 143 -1.63 -1.45 8.06
CA THR A 143 -2.79 -1.13 7.23
C THR A 143 -3.72 -2.32 7.12
N THR A 144 -5.00 -2.05 7.15
CA THR A 144 -6.07 -3.02 7.01
C THR A 144 -7.07 -2.48 6.02
N VAL A 145 -7.25 -3.16 4.88
CA VAL A 145 -8.19 -2.78 3.83
C VAL A 145 -9.19 -3.91 3.62
N ARG A 146 -10.48 -3.62 3.75
CA ARG A 146 -11.56 -4.62 3.63
C ARG A 146 -12.71 -4.12 2.75
N ASP A 147 -13.26 -5.02 1.95
CA ASP A 147 -14.47 -4.80 1.15
C ASP A 147 -14.41 -3.49 0.32
N SER A 148 -13.21 -3.11 -0.14
CA SER A 148 -12.95 -1.80 -0.75
C SER A 148 -12.54 -1.92 -2.22
N SER A 149 -12.54 -0.80 -2.93
CA SER A 149 -12.02 -0.70 -4.30
C SER A 149 -10.96 0.40 -4.35
N ILE A 150 -9.75 0.05 -4.78
CA ILE A 150 -8.63 1.00 -4.93
C ILE A 150 -8.18 0.95 -6.40
N VAL A 151 -8.12 2.12 -7.02
CA VAL A 151 -7.56 2.30 -8.36
C VAL A 151 -6.40 3.29 -8.24
N ALA A 152 -5.18 2.85 -8.52
CA ALA A 152 -3.99 3.70 -8.49
C ALA A 152 -3.36 3.77 -9.87
N GLN A 153 -3.29 4.98 -10.40
CA GLN A 153 -2.76 5.27 -11.73
C GLN A 153 -1.72 6.39 -11.64
N GLY A 154 -0.65 6.26 -12.42
CA GLY A 154 0.41 7.27 -12.46
C GLY A 154 1.70 6.72 -13.04
N GLN A 155 2.77 7.53 -13.06
CA GLN A 155 4.08 7.06 -13.53
C GLN A 155 4.72 6.02 -12.60
N ARG A 156 4.56 6.22 -11.30
CA ARG A 156 4.92 5.30 -10.23
C ARG A 156 3.73 5.27 -9.30
N SER A 157 3.09 4.12 -9.15
CA SER A 157 1.86 4.02 -8.36
C SER A 157 1.83 2.71 -7.60
N ALA A 158 1.43 2.78 -6.34
CA ALA A 158 1.04 1.64 -5.55
C ALA A 158 -0.39 1.82 -5.04
N SER A 159 -1.20 0.76 -5.05
CA SER A 159 -2.53 0.85 -4.44
C SER A 159 -2.43 0.85 -2.91
N ILE A 160 -1.57 0.00 -2.34
CA ILE A 160 -1.22 0.01 -0.93
C ILE A 160 0.30 -0.04 -0.80
N PHE A 161 0.88 0.96 -0.13
CA PHE A 161 2.32 1.07 0.06
C PHE A 161 2.65 1.34 1.52
N GLY A 162 3.55 0.52 2.07
CA GLY A 162 4.20 0.75 3.34
C GLY A 162 5.70 0.89 3.15
N ARG A 163 6.29 1.93 3.71
CA ARG A 163 7.74 2.14 3.69
C ARG A 163 8.29 2.46 5.07
N HIS A 164 9.33 1.74 5.46
CA HIS A 164 10.08 1.97 6.69
C HIS A 164 11.55 2.29 6.40
N PHE A 165 12.11 3.30 7.06
CA PHE A 165 13.53 3.66 6.90
C PHE A 165 14.41 3.17 8.06
N LYS A 166 13.84 2.95 9.25
CA LYS A 166 14.55 2.52 10.46
C LYS A 166 14.05 1.17 10.98
N SER A 167 14.04 0.95 12.29
CA SER A 167 13.60 -0.30 12.91
C SER A 167 12.09 -0.34 13.06
N GLY A 168 11.43 -1.31 12.44
CA GLY A 168 9.99 -1.44 12.56
C GLY A 168 9.37 -2.50 11.67
N HIS A 169 8.11 -2.79 11.95
CA HIS A 169 7.35 -3.80 11.22
C HIS A 169 6.37 -3.14 10.24
N ILE A 170 6.23 -3.72 9.05
CA ILE A 170 5.18 -3.38 8.10
C ILE A 170 4.18 -4.53 8.10
N GLN A 171 2.93 -4.22 8.42
CA GLN A 171 1.84 -5.18 8.45
C GLN A 171 0.73 -4.73 7.50
N ILE A 172 0.51 -5.46 6.41
CA ILE A 172 -0.49 -5.14 5.41
C ILE A 172 -1.52 -6.26 5.38
N ASN A 173 -2.76 -5.95 5.76
CA ASN A 173 -3.86 -6.90 5.82
C ASN A 173 -4.94 -6.50 4.80
N VAL A 174 -5.21 -7.33 3.80
CA VAL A 174 -6.20 -7.04 2.74
C VAL A 174 -7.23 -8.16 2.67
N ARG A 175 -8.53 -7.80 2.64
CA ARG A 175 -9.62 -8.78 2.52
C ARG A 175 -10.66 -8.33 1.52
N ASN A 176 -11.11 -9.24 0.65
CA ASN A 176 -12.22 -9.02 -0.29
C ASN A 176 -12.16 -7.66 -0.99
N THR A 177 -10.97 -7.24 -1.40
CA THR A 177 -10.72 -5.90 -1.94
C THR A 177 -10.37 -6.01 -3.41
N LYS A 178 -10.87 -5.07 -4.20
CA LYS A 178 -10.48 -4.91 -5.60
C LYS A 178 -9.36 -3.87 -5.69
N ILE A 179 -8.22 -4.26 -6.26
CA ILE A 179 -7.06 -3.41 -6.50
C ILE A 179 -6.79 -3.41 -8.00
N GLU A 180 -6.75 -2.21 -8.58
CA GLU A 180 -6.27 -1.98 -9.94
C GLU A 180 -5.13 -0.98 -9.90
N THR A 181 -3.91 -1.43 -10.18
CA THR A 181 -2.77 -0.53 -10.33
C THR A 181 -2.30 -0.52 -11.77
N ARG A 182 -2.28 0.65 -12.40
CA ARG A 182 -1.78 0.80 -13.77
C ARG A 182 -0.80 1.94 -13.84
N SER A 183 0.40 1.66 -14.33
CA SER A 183 1.32 2.74 -14.63
C SER A 183 1.09 3.27 -16.04
N THR A 184 0.81 4.57 -16.15
CA THR A 184 0.34 5.23 -17.38
C THR A 184 1.34 6.23 -17.97
N ALA A 185 2.46 6.48 -17.29
CA ALA A 185 3.47 7.44 -17.71
C ALA A 185 4.89 6.91 -17.47
N VAL A 186 5.81 7.20 -18.39
CA VAL A 186 7.22 6.76 -18.31
C VAL A 186 8.07 7.72 -17.49
N ASP A 187 9.04 7.17 -16.77
CA ASP A 187 10.09 7.92 -16.10
C ASP A 187 11.22 8.36 -17.04
N SER A 188 12.21 9.08 -16.49
CA SER A 188 13.37 9.55 -17.23
C SER A 188 14.17 8.42 -17.89
N ASP A 189 14.06 7.21 -17.37
CA ASP A 189 14.70 6.01 -17.89
C ASP A 189 13.77 5.21 -18.84
N GLY A 190 12.61 5.78 -19.18
CA GLY A 190 11.59 5.14 -20.02
C GLY A 190 10.86 3.99 -19.34
N ARG A 191 10.88 3.91 -18.00
CA ARG A 191 10.21 2.86 -17.21
C ARG A 191 8.91 3.37 -16.60
N THR A 192 7.92 2.51 -16.55
CA THR A 192 6.67 2.69 -15.79
C THR A 192 6.70 1.69 -14.63
N THR A 193 6.35 2.10 -13.42
CA THR A 193 6.39 1.22 -12.24
C THR A 193 5.03 1.13 -11.56
N ALA A 194 4.48 -0.07 -11.45
CA ALA A 194 3.18 -0.32 -10.84
C ALA A 194 3.27 -1.41 -9.77
N HIS A 195 2.75 -1.12 -8.58
CA HIS A 195 2.61 -2.08 -7.51
C HIS A 195 1.16 -2.23 -7.03
N GLY A 196 0.65 -3.45 -6.83
CA GLY A 196 -0.65 -3.62 -6.15
C GLY A 196 -0.51 -3.29 -4.67
N ILE A 197 0.13 -4.20 -3.95
CA ILE A 197 0.53 -4.10 -2.55
C ILE A 197 2.06 -4.12 -2.48
N TRP A 198 2.65 -3.19 -1.74
CA TRP A 198 4.09 -3.11 -1.57
C TRP A 198 4.49 -2.76 -0.13
N GLY A 199 5.15 -3.68 0.54
CA GLY A 199 5.93 -3.41 1.76
C GLY A 199 7.40 -3.22 1.42
N TRP A 200 8.03 -2.15 1.91
CA TRP A 200 9.44 -1.88 1.68
C TRP A 200 10.17 -1.36 2.93
N ILE A 201 11.17 -2.10 3.43
CA ILE A 201 12.06 -1.66 4.52
C ILE A 201 13.44 -1.30 3.95
N SER A 202 13.88 -0.03 4.08
CA SER A 202 15.07 0.50 3.43
C SER A 202 16.40 0.00 4.02
N ARG A 203 17.47 0.02 3.21
CA ARG A 203 18.87 -0.11 3.68
C ARG A 203 19.45 1.21 4.19
N PRO A 204 20.56 1.17 4.97
CA PRO A 204 21.14 -0.01 5.63
C PRO A 204 20.55 -0.24 7.04
N GLU A 205 19.86 0.76 7.58
CA GLU A 205 19.40 0.82 8.97
C GLU A 205 18.05 0.14 9.21
N GLY A 206 17.35 -0.26 8.14
CA GLY A 206 16.05 -0.90 8.25
C GLY A 206 16.15 -2.26 8.91
N THR A 207 15.45 -2.42 10.05
CA THR A 207 15.25 -3.70 10.71
C THR A 207 13.76 -3.96 10.93
N GLY A 208 13.38 -5.22 11.17
CA GLY A 208 12.01 -5.63 11.44
C GLY A 208 11.43 -6.49 10.32
N ASN A 209 10.15 -6.80 10.36
CA ASN A 209 9.53 -7.75 9.42
C ASN A 209 8.51 -7.07 8.52
N ILE A 210 8.32 -7.65 7.33
CA ILE A 210 7.22 -7.32 6.44
C ILE A 210 6.25 -8.50 6.45
N ASP A 211 5.06 -8.28 6.98
CA ASP A 211 3.97 -9.25 7.04
C ASP A 211 2.87 -8.78 6.07
N ILE A 212 2.54 -9.59 5.06
CA ILE A 212 1.46 -9.29 4.10
C ILE A 212 0.45 -10.43 4.09
N ASP A 213 -0.75 -10.14 4.61
CA ASP A 213 -1.87 -11.06 4.68
C ASP A 213 -2.94 -10.67 3.67
N VAL A 214 -3.25 -11.56 2.74
CA VAL A 214 -4.32 -11.38 1.76
C VAL A 214 -5.34 -12.50 1.86
N LEU A 215 -6.62 -12.13 2.02
CA LEU A 215 -7.75 -13.06 2.03
C LEU A 215 -8.80 -12.65 0.99
N GLY A 216 -8.76 -13.31 -0.17
CA GLY A 216 -9.65 -13.01 -1.29
C GLY A 216 -9.41 -11.65 -1.95
N GLY A 217 -10.08 -11.42 -3.07
CA GLY A 217 -10.03 -10.16 -3.82
C GLY A 217 -9.48 -10.31 -5.24
N LEU A 218 -9.47 -9.20 -5.97
CA LEU A 218 -8.98 -9.11 -7.33
C LEU A 218 -7.86 -8.08 -7.38
N PHE A 219 -6.68 -8.48 -7.84
CA PHE A 219 -5.48 -7.66 -7.89
C PHE A 219 -4.97 -7.61 -9.33
N GLU A 220 -5.26 -6.53 -10.03
CA GLU A 220 -4.80 -6.30 -11.39
C GLU A 220 -3.66 -5.28 -11.37
N THR A 221 -2.51 -5.64 -11.94
CA THR A 221 -1.34 -4.75 -11.98
C THR A 221 -0.71 -4.73 -13.37
N ALA A 222 -0.61 -3.55 -13.97
CA ALA A 222 -0.05 -3.39 -15.30
C ALA A 222 0.97 -2.24 -15.39
N GLY A 223 2.10 -2.48 -16.05
CA GLY A 223 3.17 -1.49 -16.25
C GLY A 223 4.42 -2.16 -16.85
N THR A 224 5.46 -1.42 -17.18
CA THR A 224 6.72 -2.00 -17.69
C THR A 224 7.42 -2.78 -16.58
N VAL A 225 7.47 -2.24 -15.36
CA VAL A 225 7.88 -2.94 -14.14
C VAL A 225 6.64 -3.05 -13.26
N SER A 226 6.05 -4.23 -13.20
CA SER A 226 4.71 -4.44 -12.63
C SER A 226 4.72 -5.57 -11.64
N HIS A 227 4.50 -5.29 -10.36
CA HIS A 227 4.48 -6.33 -9.33
C HIS A 227 3.17 -6.27 -8.54
N SER A 228 2.38 -7.34 -8.47
CA SER A 228 1.08 -7.24 -7.81
C SER A 228 1.20 -7.23 -6.28
N ILE A 229 1.84 -8.23 -5.68
CA ILE A 229 2.00 -8.30 -4.22
C ILE A 229 3.48 -8.48 -3.88
N VAL A 230 4.05 -7.52 -3.14
CA VAL A 230 5.50 -7.45 -2.90
C VAL A 230 5.84 -7.18 -1.45
N GLY A 231 6.65 -8.05 -0.86
CA GLY A 231 7.46 -7.76 0.32
C GLY A 231 8.93 -7.62 -0.08
N GLN A 232 9.48 -6.41 0.07
CA GLN A 232 10.87 -6.12 -0.27
C GLN A 232 11.62 -5.64 0.97
N HIS A 233 12.56 -6.44 1.41
CA HIS A 233 13.37 -6.18 2.58
C HIS A 233 14.86 -6.18 2.17
N PRO A 234 15.45 -5.01 1.93
CA PRO A 234 16.89 -4.93 1.76
C PRO A 234 17.65 -4.80 3.09
N GLY A 235 16.96 -4.54 4.21
CA GLY A 235 17.52 -4.52 5.58
C GLY A 235 17.62 -5.90 6.25
N THR A 236 17.71 -5.93 7.59
CA THR A 236 17.67 -7.17 8.40
C THR A 236 16.25 -7.50 8.90
N GLY A 237 15.81 -8.73 8.74
CA GLY A 237 14.50 -9.22 9.17
C GLY A 237 13.79 -9.98 8.05
N ASP A 238 12.57 -10.43 8.34
CA ASP A 238 11.90 -11.43 7.53
C ASP A 238 10.84 -10.82 6.61
N VAL A 239 10.57 -11.49 5.49
CA VAL A 239 9.41 -11.25 4.64
C VAL A 239 8.49 -12.45 4.73
N GLU A 240 7.32 -12.25 5.32
CA GLU A 240 6.26 -13.25 5.44
C GLU A 240 5.04 -12.81 4.64
N MET A 241 4.55 -13.69 3.75
CA MET A 241 3.34 -13.41 2.97
C MET A 241 2.40 -14.61 2.98
N ASP A 242 1.21 -14.39 3.53
CA ASP A 242 0.10 -15.33 3.53
C ASP A 242 -0.97 -14.87 2.52
N ILE A 243 -1.00 -15.52 1.34
CA ILE A 243 -1.95 -15.22 0.27
C ILE A 243 -2.95 -16.37 0.17
N LEU A 244 -4.14 -16.16 0.72
CA LEU A 244 -5.08 -17.22 1.03
C LEU A 244 -6.44 -16.98 0.36
N LEU A 245 -7.06 -18.08 -0.07
CA LEU A 245 -8.47 -18.26 -0.41
C LEU A 245 -9.05 -17.23 -1.39
N ASP A 246 -9.30 -17.65 -2.62
CA ASP A 246 -10.04 -16.91 -3.65
C ASP A 246 -9.43 -15.55 -4.03
N ALA A 247 -8.13 -15.37 -3.78
CA ALA A 247 -7.39 -14.25 -4.34
C ALA A 247 -7.11 -14.50 -5.83
N SER A 248 -7.40 -13.51 -6.67
CA SER A 248 -7.07 -13.51 -8.09
C SER A 248 -6.04 -12.43 -8.38
N VAL A 249 -4.83 -12.85 -8.75
CA VAL A 249 -3.69 -11.98 -9.03
C VAL A 249 -3.42 -12.01 -10.54
N VAL A 250 -3.50 -10.85 -11.17
CA VAL A 250 -3.21 -10.67 -12.60
C VAL A 250 -2.14 -9.60 -12.75
N THR A 251 -0.99 -9.98 -13.30
CA THR A 251 0.14 -9.06 -13.50
C THR A 251 0.61 -9.07 -14.94
N GLU A 252 0.68 -7.90 -15.56
CA GLU A 252 1.17 -7.75 -16.93
C GLU A 252 2.26 -6.68 -17.04
N GLY A 253 3.37 -7.03 -17.68
CA GLY A 253 4.45 -6.06 -17.89
C GLY A 253 5.67 -6.57 -18.64
N ARG A 254 6.75 -5.79 -18.71
CA ARG A 254 8.05 -6.30 -19.21
C ARG A 254 8.73 -7.16 -18.16
N GLN A 255 8.75 -6.67 -16.93
CA GLN A 255 9.22 -7.34 -15.72
C GLN A 255 8.01 -7.49 -14.79
N ALA A 256 7.32 -8.61 -14.95
CA ALA A 256 6.07 -8.90 -14.29
C ALA A 256 6.27 -9.90 -13.16
N TYR A 257 5.84 -9.56 -11.94
CA TYR A 257 5.86 -10.47 -10.80
C TYR A 257 4.46 -10.52 -10.17
N GLY A 258 3.88 -11.71 -10.08
CA GLY A 258 2.60 -11.89 -9.39
C GLY A 258 2.78 -11.62 -7.90
N ILE A 259 3.49 -12.53 -7.25
CA ILE A 259 3.83 -12.47 -5.82
C ILE A 259 5.36 -12.50 -5.70
N LEU A 260 5.93 -11.52 -5.00
CA LEU A 260 7.39 -11.37 -4.84
C LEU A 260 7.78 -11.16 -3.37
N GLY A 261 8.52 -12.11 -2.81
CA GLY A 261 9.26 -11.92 -1.56
C GLY A 261 10.74 -11.74 -1.86
N TRP A 262 11.33 -10.63 -1.42
CA TRP A 262 12.75 -10.37 -1.64
C TRP A 262 13.44 -9.90 -0.36
N GLN A 263 14.42 -10.70 0.10
CA GLN A 263 15.29 -10.40 1.22
C GLN A 263 16.75 -10.32 0.76
N GLN A 264 17.50 -9.36 1.31
CA GLN A 264 18.81 -9.00 0.78
C GLN A 264 19.93 -8.94 1.85
N GLN A 265 19.60 -9.03 3.14
CA GLN A 265 20.58 -9.22 4.22
C GLN A 265 20.13 -10.40 5.10
N ASN A 266 20.44 -10.37 6.39
CA ASN A 266 20.05 -11.41 7.34
C ASN A 266 18.53 -11.45 7.50
N GLY A 267 17.92 -12.58 7.16
CA GLY A 267 16.48 -12.80 7.28
C GLY A 267 16.01 -13.84 6.27
N SER A 268 14.74 -14.20 6.37
CA SER A 268 14.12 -15.26 5.60
C SER A 268 12.98 -14.72 4.73
N VAL A 269 12.58 -15.52 3.75
CA VAL A 269 11.37 -15.30 2.97
C VAL A 269 10.48 -16.52 3.14
N ASP A 270 9.31 -16.37 3.74
CA ASP A 270 8.26 -17.41 3.79
C ASP A 270 7.04 -16.95 2.99
N LEU A 271 6.76 -17.67 1.91
CA LEU A 271 5.61 -17.43 1.06
C LEU A 271 4.64 -18.60 1.21
N ASN A 272 3.45 -18.34 1.73
CA ASN A 272 2.39 -19.32 1.88
C ASN A 272 1.17 -18.95 1.03
N ILE A 273 1.01 -19.65 -0.09
CA ILE A 273 -0.01 -19.38 -1.09
C ILE A 273 -0.99 -20.55 -1.14
N ARG A 274 -2.28 -20.26 -0.92
CA ARG A 274 -3.33 -21.29 -0.94
C ARG A 274 -4.61 -20.81 -1.61
N GLY A 275 -5.24 -21.65 -2.42
CA GLY A 275 -6.54 -21.34 -3.02
C GLY A 275 -6.51 -20.10 -3.91
N THR A 276 -5.35 -19.77 -4.50
CA THR A 276 -5.11 -18.51 -5.20
C THR A 276 -4.93 -18.76 -6.70
N THR A 277 -5.43 -17.86 -7.55
CA THR A 277 -5.12 -17.85 -8.99
C THR A 277 -4.09 -16.76 -9.27
N VAL A 278 -2.98 -17.12 -9.91
CA VAL A 278 -1.91 -16.19 -10.29
C VAL A 278 -1.67 -16.27 -11.80
N ASN A 279 -1.98 -15.20 -12.50
CA ASN A 279 -1.76 -15.06 -13.94
C ASN A 279 -0.73 -13.96 -14.19
N THR A 280 0.49 -14.33 -14.56
CA THR A 280 1.56 -13.37 -14.82
C THR A 280 2.03 -13.44 -16.25
N LYS A 281 1.98 -12.32 -16.97
CA LYS A 281 2.36 -12.25 -18.38
C LYS A 281 3.42 -11.20 -18.63
N SER A 282 4.50 -11.61 -19.30
CA SER A 282 5.42 -10.67 -19.91
C SER A 282 4.91 -10.27 -21.29
N THR A 283 4.58 -8.99 -21.50
CA THR A 283 3.95 -8.50 -22.74
C THR A 283 4.87 -7.65 -23.63
N GLN A 284 6.07 -7.34 -23.15
CA GLN A 284 6.99 -6.41 -23.82
C GLN A 284 8.39 -6.99 -23.87
N VAL A 285 9.09 -6.84 -25.01
CA VAL A 285 10.53 -7.13 -25.13
C VAL A 285 11.34 -5.91 -24.75
N GLY A 286 12.21 -6.01 -23.74
CA GLY A 286 13.12 -4.93 -23.36
C GLY A 286 14.12 -4.59 -24.47
N THR A 287 14.63 -3.36 -24.50
CA THR A 287 15.68 -2.93 -25.45
C THR A 287 16.99 -3.72 -25.30
N ASN A 288 17.22 -4.30 -24.13
CA ASN A 288 18.32 -5.22 -23.84
C ASN A 288 17.93 -6.71 -23.98
N GLY A 289 16.77 -7.00 -24.59
CA GLY A 289 16.20 -8.34 -24.70
C GLY A 289 15.73 -8.97 -23.39
N ARG A 290 15.84 -8.27 -22.24
CA ARG A 290 15.42 -8.81 -20.94
C ARG A 290 13.92 -8.61 -20.75
N THR A 291 13.25 -9.72 -20.52
CA THR A 291 11.84 -9.82 -20.18
C THR A 291 11.73 -10.89 -19.12
N SER A 292 10.94 -10.69 -18.08
CA SER A 292 10.69 -11.73 -17.09
C SER A 292 9.25 -11.71 -16.63
N ALA A 293 8.70 -12.90 -16.45
CA ALA A 293 7.38 -13.10 -15.86
C ALA A 293 7.48 -14.16 -14.78
N HIS A 294 7.25 -13.80 -13.53
CA HIS A 294 7.25 -14.77 -12.45
C HIS A 294 5.89 -14.78 -11.78
N GLY A 295 5.28 -15.96 -11.65
CA GLY A 295 4.03 -16.12 -10.92
C GLY A 295 4.28 -15.84 -9.45
N ILE A 296 5.05 -16.73 -8.82
CA ILE A 296 5.51 -16.63 -7.44
C ILE A 296 7.04 -16.65 -7.46
N PHE A 297 7.66 -15.63 -6.87
CA PHE A 297 9.11 -15.51 -6.79
C PHE A 297 9.57 -15.18 -5.38
N GLY A 298 10.38 -16.06 -4.80
CA GLY A 298 11.07 -15.80 -3.54
C GLY A 298 12.57 -15.68 -3.75
N VAL A 299 13.18 -14.67 -3.14
CA VAL A 299 14.62 -14.42 -3.23
C VAL A 299 15.18 -14.10 -1.86
N VAL A 300 16.18 -14.87 -1.43
CA VAL A 300 17.09 -14.52 -0.33
C VAL A 300 18.45 -14.30 -0.98
N GLN A 301 18.96 -13.07 -0.91
CA GLN A 301 20.24 -12.70 -1.52
C GLN A 301 21.11 -12.01 -0.48
N ASN A 302 21.63 -12.79 0.47
CA ASN A 302 22.43 -12.30 1.57
C ASN A 302 23.93 -12.62 1.36
N PRO A 303 24.86 -11.65 1.45
CA PRO A 303 26.30 -11.91 1.42
C PRO A 303 26.81 -12.93 2.44
N ALA A 304 26.10 -13.08 3.57
CA ALA A 304 26.45 -14.05 4.61
C ALA A 304 25.95 -15.47 4.31
N ASN A 305 25.16 -15.68 3.24
CA ASN A 305 24.47 -16.93 2.94
C ASN A 305 23.67 -17.47 4.15
N THR A 306 23.02 -16.58 4.89
CA THR A 306 22.10 -16.91 5.99
C THR A 306 20.68 -16.47 5.64
N GLY A 307 19.70 -17.22 6.14
CA GLY A 307 18.28 -17.02 5.85
C GLY A 307 17.68 -18.24 5.15
N ASP A 308 16.42 -18.51 5.47
CA ASP A 308 15.67 -19.58 4.81
C ASP A 308 14.76 -19.00 3.72
N LEU A 309 14.63 -19.74 2.62
CA LEU A 309 13.62 -19.49 1.61
C LEU A 309 12.60 -20.62 1.64
N ALA A 310 11.37 -20.31 2.04
CA ALA A 310 10.23 -21.20 2.01
C ALA A 310 9.17 -20.69 1.02
N ILE A 311 8.75 -21.54 0.09
CA ILE A 311 7.62 -21.27 -0.80
C ILE A 311 6.68 -22.47 -0.74
N LYS A 312 5.50 -22.26 -0.17
CA LYS A 312 4.44 -23.26 0.00
C LYS A 312 3.27 -22.86 -0.90
N VAL A 313 2.90 -23.74 -1.82
CA VAL A 313 1.78 -23.52 -2.76
C VAL A 313 0.82 -24.69 -2.67
N GLN A 314 -0.44 -24.42 -2.35
CA GLN A 314 -1.50 -25.42 -2.19
C GLN A 314 -2.76 -24.99 -2.91
N ASP A 315 -3.46 -25.92 -3.57
CA ASP A 315 -4.78 -25.68 -4.19
C ASP A 315 -4.86 -24.42 -5.06
N SER A 316 -3.78 -24.09 -5.77
CA SER A 316 -3.62 -22.81 -6.49
C SER A 316 -3.41 -23.05 -7.98
N SER A 317 -3.89 -22.12 -8.81
CA SER A 317 -3.68 -22.11 -10.26
C SER A 317 -2.64 -21.06 -10.60
N ILE A 318 -1.58 -21.43 -11.33
CA ILE A 318 -0.49 -20.52 -11.69
C ILE A 318 -0.26 -20.63 -13.19
N GLU A 319 -0.57 -19.55 -13.90
CA GLU A 319 -0.29 -19.40 -15.32
C GLU A 319 0.76 -18.30 -15.51
N THR A 320 1.86 -18.64 -16.19
CA THR A 320 2.91 -17.67 -16.50
C THR A 320 3.31 -17.77 -17.97
N ALA A 321 3.38 -16.62 -18.65
CA ALA A 321 3.73 -16.56 -20.07
C ALA A 321 4.78 -15.48 -20.35
N GLY A 322 5.74 -15.77 -21.24
CA GLY A 322 6.80 -14.84 -21.65
C GLY A 322 8.10 -15.53 -22.06
N ILE A 323 9.12 -14.76 -22.45
CA ILE A 323 10.42 -15.29 -22.95
C ILE A 323 11.32 -15.81 -21.83
N ALA A 324 11.13 -15.35 -20.58
CA ALA A 324 11.73 -15.95 -19.38
C ALA A 324 10.70 -16.01 -18.26
N SER A 325 9.75 -16.94 -18.41
CA SER A 325 8.65 -17.10 -17.47
C SER A 325 8.86 -18.29 -16.52
N ASN A 326 8.63 -18.07 -15.23
CA ASN A 326 8.63 -19.13 -14.22
C ASN A 326 7.34 -19.08 -13.41
N GLY A 327 6.65 -20.22 -13.28
CA GLY A 327 5.45 -20.33 -12.45
C GLY A 327 5.76 -20.06 -10.98
N VAL A 328 6.57 -20.94 -10.38
CA VAL A 328 7.12 -20.80 -9.02
C VAL A 328 8.63 -20.86 -9.12
N TYR A 329 9.32 -19.87 -8.57
CA TYR A 329 10.77 -19.79 -8.62
C TYR A 329 11.33 -19.32 -7.27
N GLY A 330 12.44 -19.92 -6.86
CA GLY A 330 13.15 -19.57 -5.64
C GLY A 330 14.63 -19.38 -5.93
N LEU A 331 15.24 -18.35 -5.34
CA LEU A 331 16.67 -18.11 -5.35
C LEU A 331 17.14 -17.89 -3.91
N ASN A 332 18.03 -18.74 -3.41
CA ASN A 332 18.67 -18.61 -2.10
C ASN A 332 20.18 -18.65 -2.30
#